data_AF-A0A519CR62-F1
#
_entry.id   AF-A0A519CR62-F1
#
_cell.length_a   1.000
_cell.length_b   1.000
_cell.length_c   1.000
_cell.angle_alpha   90.00
_cell.angle_beta   90.00
_cell.angle_gamma   90.00
#
_symmetry.space_group_name_H-M   'P 1'
#
loop_
_entity.id
_entity.type
_entity.pdbx_description
1 polymer ?
#
loop_
_entity_poly.entity_id
_entity_poly.type
_entity_poly.pdbx_seq_one_letter_code
_entity_poly.pdbx_strand_id
1 'polypeptide(L)'
;MAAAATERRKRVEGEEKEKKIRRSGADLGLEPFDPAKYAEKEKADTISMWLVLTFTLIVSLLMRYVLMPSTSEEKTDILYLLPLTAMILIPQIHRTILPEKYLEHFTKGTWVKAGFLHTFTFLAMSFLLVNPPLGDIVAPQLSNEWSIATDDGVELLFDDGTKKNTITWTVDSNGKLNGQVWLLFGLADNVNSDGAEVIVTLTNNNGSRELSATDSFWTDNEQRLLNSTTTTNSTIPNFSPHGDKDQPFAIKLGADLPEGKHSISVEIIEQGDPWVNHRTYNWNLIIVKEIVQV
;
A
#
# COMPACT_ATOMS: atom_id res chain seq x y z
N MET A 1 57.81 18.68 31.42
CA MET A 1 57.73 17.73 32.56
C MET A 1 57.86 16.31 31.99
N ALA A 2 58.77 15.53 32.58
CA ALA A 2 59.13 14.09 32.48
C ALA A 2 58.66 13.26 31.26
N ALA A 3 59.48 12.61 30.41
CA ALA A 3 60.75 11.86 30.53
C ALA A 3 60.68 10.48 31.22
N ALA A 4 60.70 9.44 30.37
CA ALA A 4 61.49 8.20 30.40
C ALA A 4 61.38 7.12 31.53
N ALA A 5 61.49 5.87 31.05
CA ALA A 5 61.81 4.61 31.74
C ALA A 5 60.69 4.07 32.65
N THR A 6 60.32 2.78 32.72
CA THR A 6 61.07 1.51 32.79
C THR A 6 59.93 0.45 32.79
N GLU A 7 59.92 -0.66 32.06
CA GLU A 7 60.61 -1.90 32.40
C GLU A 7 60.32 -2.93 31.30
N ARG A 8 61.39 -3.41 30.66
CA ARG A 8 61.41 -4.72 30.01
C ARG A 8 61.17 -5.78 31.08
N ARG A 9 59.96 -6.33 31.18
CA ARG A 9 59.75 -7.61 31.88
C ARG A 9 60.36 -8.74 31.05
N LYS A 10 61.61 -9.02 31.40
CA LYS A 10 62.33 -10.29 31.40
C LYS A 10 61.47 -11.49 30.94
N ARG A 11 61.87 -12.06 29.81
CA ARG A 11 61.48 -13.40 29.36
C ARG A 11 61.86 -14.39 30.47
N VAL A 12 60.87 -14.97 31.15
CA VAL A 12 61.09 -16.08 32.07
C VAL A 12 61.42 -17.30 31.21
N GLU A 13 62.71 -17.66 31.20
CA GLU A 13 63.14 -19.02 30.89
C GLU A 13 62.64 -19.91 32.02
N GLY A 14 61.71 -20.82 31.74
CA GLY A 14 61.33 -21.84 32.71
C GLY A 14 59.88 -22.31 32.76
N GLU A 15 58.97 -21.85 31.91
CA GLU A 15 57.67 -22.52 31.76
C GLU A 15 57.74 -23.47 30.59
N GLU A 16 57.71 -24.77 30.91
CA GLU A 16 57.47 -25.85 29.98
C GLU A 16 56.38 -25.42 29.02
N LYS A 17 56.74 -25.33 27.75
CA LYS A 17 55.76 -25.23 26.68
C LYS A 17 54.85 -26.44 26.84
N GLU A 18 53.69 -26.27 27.47
CA GLU A 18 52.50 -26.98 27.06
C GLU A 18 52.41 -26.72 25.55
N LYS A 19 53.00 -27.64 24.78
CA LYS A 19 52.71 -27.77 23.36
C LYS A 19 51.20 -27.79 23.36
N LYS A 20 50.56 -26.73 22.86
CA LYS A 20 49.14 -26.75 22.50
C LYS A 20 49.00 -27.98 21.62
N ILE A 21 48.57 -29.09 22.21
CA ILE A 21 48.30 -30.33 21.50
C ILE A 21 47.28 -29.89 20.49
N ARG A 22 47.66 -29.92 19.21
CA ARG A 22 46.74 -29.68 18.11
C ARG A 22 45.77 -30.86 18.15
N ARG A 23 44.76 -30.76 19.01
CA ARG A 23 43.64 -31.70 19.06
C ARG A 23 43.07 -31.71 17.65
N SER A 24 43.29 -32.81 16.94
CA SER A 24 42.66 -33.01 15.64
C SER A 24 41.13 -32.95 15.83
N GLY A 25 40.36 -32.59 14.80
CA GLY A 25 38.90 -32.45 14.93
C GLY A 25 38.22 -33.65 15.61
N ALA A 26 38.75 -34.86 15.43
CA ALA A 26 38.28 -36.08 16.09
C ALA A 26 38.36 -36.03 17.63
N ASP A 27 39.37 -35.35 18.18
CA ASP A 27 39.63 -35.20 19.62
C ASP A 27 38.81 -34.05 20.24
N LEU A 28 38.09 -33.30 19.40
CA LEU A 28 37.10 -32.27 19.77
C LEU A 28 35.66 -32.79 19.64
N GLY A 29 35.48 -34.10 19.39
CA GLY A 29 34.16 -34.71 19.16
C GLY A 29 33.52 -34.29 17.84
N LEU A 30 34.30 -33.75 16.89
CA LEU A 30 33.82 -33.50 15.54
C LEU A 30 33.87 -34.82 14.78
N GLU A 31 32.71 -35.30 14.36
CA GLU A 31 32.65 -36.46 13.48
C GLU A 31 33.49 -36.21 12.22
N PRO A 32 34.22 -37.23 11.73
CA PRO A 32 34.95 -37.12 10.47
C PRO A 32 34.00 -36.70 9.34
N PHE A 33 34.44 -35.75 8.51
CA PHE A 33 33.67 -35.29 7.36
C PHE A 33 33.41 -36.46 6.40
N ASP A 34 32.16 -36.88 6.28
CA ASP A 34 31.73 -37.93 5.35
C ASP A 34 30.95 -37.32 4.17
N PRO A 35 31.57 -37.13 3.00
CA PRO A 35 30.95 -36.44 1.88
C PRO A 35 29.64 -37.09 1.40
N ALA A 36 29.47 -38.40 1.58
CA ALA A 36 28.25 -39.09 1.20
C ALA A 36 27.07 -38.69 2.11
N LYS A 37 27.29 -38.68 3.44
CA LYS A 37 26.28 -38.24 4.42
C LYS A 37 25.93 -36.77 4.27
N TYR A 38 26.91 -35.92 3.98
CA TYR A 38 26.64 -34.51 3.68
C TYR A 38 25.81 -34.36 2.41
N ALA A 39 26.11 -35.11 1.35
CA ALA A 39 25.31 -35.06 0.12
C ALA A 39 23.86 -35.54 0.34
N GLU A 40 23.65 -36.56 1.17
CA GLU A 40 22.31 -37.04 1.54
C GLU A 40 21.53 -36.01 2.35
N LYS A 41 22.19 -35.34 3.28
CA LYS A 41 21.61 -34.22 4.04
C LYS A 41 21.21 -33.05 3.15
N GLU A 42 22.08 -32.62 2.22
CA GLU A 42 21.75 -31.53 1.29
C GLU A 42 20.56 -31.89 0.39
N LYS A 43 20.46 -33.16 -0.04
CA LYS A 43 19.27 -33.66 -0.76
C LYS A 43 18.02 -33.60 0.12
N ALA A 44 18.11 -34.03 1.38
CA ALA A 44 17.00 -33.99 2.31
C ALA A 44 16.53 -32.54 2.58
N ASP A 45 17.47 -31.61 2.78
CA ASP A 45 17.17 -30.18 2.97
C ASP A 45 16.55 -29.57 1.71
N THR A 46 17.00 -29.96 0.52
CA THR A 46 16.40 -29.52 -0.76
C THR A 46 14.96 -30.02 -0.91
N ILE A 47 14.71 -31.29 -0.61
CA ILE A 47 13.36 -31.88 -0.68
C ILE A 47 12.44 -31.22 0.33
N SER A 48 12.92 -31.01 1.56
CA SER A 48 12.22 -30.26 2.62
C SER A 48 11.86 -28.84 2.17
N MET A 49 12.80 -28.13 1.52
CA MET A 49 12.55 -26.80 0.98
C MET A 49 11.40 -26.79 -0.04
N TRP A 50 11.42 -27.68 -1.03
CA TRP A 50 10.35 -27.78 -2.03
C TRP A 50 9.01 -28.16 -1.43
N LEU A 51 9.01 -29.04 -0.43
CA LEU A 51 7.81 -29.42 0.31
C LEU A 51 7.18 -28.19 0.99
N VAL A 52 7.98 -27.40 1.70
CA VAL A 52 7.52 -26.19 2.39
C VAL A 52 7.04 -25.14 1.40
N LEU A 53 7.74 -24.91 0.28
CA LEU A 53 7.31 -23.99 -0.77
C LEU A 53 5.95 -24.38 -1.33
N THR A 54 5.78 -25.67 -1.66
CA THR A 54 4.52 -26.19 -2.20
C THR A 54 3.39 -26.08 -1.19
N PHE A 55 3.64 -26.45 0.07
CA PHE A 55 2.68 -26.26 1.16
C PHE A 55 2.27 -24.80 1.31
N THR A 56 3.24 -23.88 1.30
CA THR A 56 2.98 -22.46 1.44
C THR A 56 2.18 -21.91 0.28
N LEU A 57 2.49 -22.32 -0.96
CA LEU A 57 1.73 -21.96 -2.13
C LEU A 57 0.26 -22.40 -2.00
N ILE A 58 0.01 -23.63 -1.57
CA ILE A 58 -1.34 -24.14 -1.33
C ILE A 58 -2.06 -23.31 -0.26
N VAL A 59 -1.38 -23.03 0.86
CA VAL A 59 -1.94 -22.19 1.93
C VAL A 59 -2.27 -20.80 1.38
N SER A 60 -1.37 -20.14 0.67
CA SER A 60 -1.61 -18.82 0.07
C SER A 60 -2.79 -18.81 -0.90
N LEU A 61 -2.93 -19.83 -1.74
CA LEU A 61 -4.08 -19.95 -2.65
C LEU A 61 -5.39 -20.19 -1.89
N LEU A 62 -5.36 -20.98 -0.80
CA LEU A 62 -6.53 -21.16 0.07
C LEU A 62 -6.89 -19.87 0.80
N MET A 63 -5.89 -19.14 1.32
CA MET A 63 -6.12 -17.82 1.93
C MET A 63 -6.82 -16.89 0.94
N ARG A 64 -6.33 -16.83 -0.31
CA ARG A 64 -6.84 -15.93 -1.35
C ARG A 64 -8.20 -16.33 -1.90
N TYR A 65 -8.38 -17.58 -2.34
CA TYR A 65 -9.56 -17.99 -3.11
C TYR A 65 -10.66 -18.65 -2.27
N VAL A 66 -10.37 -19.05 -1.03
CA VAL A 66 -11.35 -19.69 -0.15
C VAL A 66 -11.67 -18.80 1.04
N LEU A 67 -10.66 -18.35 1.77
CA LEU A 67 -10.89 -17.61 3.02
C LEU A 67 -11.25 -16.14 2.78
N MET A 68 -10.53 -15.44 1.91
CA MET A 68 -10.78 -14.02 1.64
C MET A 68 -12.22 -13.74 1.17
N PRO A 69 -12.81 -14.48 0.20
CA PRO A 69 -14.19 -14.26 -0.22
C PRO A 69 -15.22 -14.62 0.87
N SER A 70 -14.87 -15.50 1.81
CA SER A 70 -15.74 -15.91 2.92
C SER A 70 -15.63 -15.02 4.16
N THR A 71 -14.65 -14.10 4.17
CA THR A 71 -14.36 -13.22 5.30
C THR A 71 -14.84 -11.81 4.97
N SER A 72 -15.53 -11.16 5.91
CA SER A 72 -15.88 -9.75 5.79
C SER A 72 -14.64 -8.86 5.95
N GLU A 73 -14.60 -7.71 5.27
CA GLU A 73 -13.51 -6.72 5.37
C GLU A 73 -13.18 -6.31 6.82
N GLU A 74 -14.20 -6.25 7.70
CA GLU A 74 -14.03 -5.92 9.12
C GLU A 74 -13.29 -6.98 9.95
N LYS A 75 -13.09 -8.21 9.43
CA LYS A 75 -12.52 -9.36 10.15
C LYS A 75 -11.28 -9.93 9.48
N THR A 76 -10.43 -9.07 8.95
CA THR A 76 -9.23 -9.44 8.18
C THR A 76 -8.10 -10.05 9.02
N ASP A 77 -8.12 -9.92 10.36
CA ASP A 77 -7.08 -10.49 11.24
C ASP A 77 -6.83 -11.99 11.01
N ILE A 78 -7.90 -12.76 10.74
CA ILE A 78 -7.79 -14.20 10.49
C ILE A 78 -6.99 -14.52 9.23
N LEU A 79 -7.01 -13.62 8.23
CA LEU A 79 -6.27 -13.76 6.98
C LEU A 79 -4.76 -13.63 7.19
N TYR A 80 -4.31 -12.99 8.28
CA TYR A 80 -2.90 -12.88 8.64
C TYR A 80 -2.46 -13.93 9.68
N LEU A 81 -3.35 -14.29 10.62
CA LEU A 81 -3.02 -15.21 11.71
C LEU A 81 -3.05 -16.69 11.30
N LEU A 82 -4.02 -17.11 10.49
CA LEU A 82 -4.16 -18.51 10.06
C LEU A 82 -2.93 -19.06 9.28
N PRO A 83 -2.33 -18.34 8.32
CA PRO A 83 -1.13 -18.82 7.64
C PRO A 83 0.07 -18.87 8.57
N LEU A 84 0.22 -17.91 9.49
CA LEU A 84 1.29 -17.95 10.50
C LEU A 84 1.15 -19.15 11.44
N THR A 85 -0.08 -19.49 11.84
CA THR A 85 -0.33 -20.68 12.68
C THR A 85 -0.17 -21.99 11.89
N ALA A 86 -0.34 -21.98 10.57
CA ALA A 86 -0.09 -23.12 9.69
C ALA A 86 1.38 -23.61 9.75
N MET A 87 2.32 -22.76 10.18
CA MET A 87 3.71 -23.16 10.48
C MET A 87 3.81 -24.34 11.47
N ILE A 88 2.85 -24.47 12.39
CA ILE A 88 2.80 -25.56 13.39
C ILE A 88 2.54 -26.91 12.72
N LEU A 89 1.94 -26.93 11.52
CA LEU A 89 1.65 -28.15 10.76
C LEU A 89 2.86 -28.68 10.01
N ILE A 90 3.92 -27.87 9.81
CA ILE A 90 5.12 -28.25 9.06
C ILE A 90 5.71 -29.59 9.53
N PRO A 91 5.94 -29.85 10.84
CA PRO A 91 6.46 -31.14 11.30
C PRO A 91 5.55 -32.33 10.96
N GLN A 92 4.22 -32.14 11.02
CA GLN A 92 3.27 -33.21 10.69
C GLN A 92 3.30 -33.52 9.19
N ILE A 93 3.40 -32.49 8.35
CA ILE A 93 3.50 -32.64 6.89
C ILE A 93 4.78 -33.38 6.51
N HIS A 94 5.91 -33.04 7.13
CA HIS A 94 7.19 -33.74 6.89
C HIS A 94 7.10 -35.21 7.26
N ARG A 95 6.47 -35.54 8.40
CA ARG A 95 6.25 -36.93 8.85
C ARG A 95 5.32 -37.73 7.95
N THR A 96 4.36 -37.07 7.33
CA THR A 96 3.35 -37.74 6.51
C THR A 96 3.84 -37.98 5.08
N ILE A 97 4.64 -37.06 4.54
CA ILE A 97 5.01 -37.06 3.12
C ILE A 97 6.43 -37.59 2.88
N LEU A 98 7.39 -37.29 3.76
CA LEU A 98 8.78 -37.67 3.53
C LEU A 98 9.05 -39.13 3.94
N PRO A 99 9.74 -39.91 3.10
CA PRO A 99 10.31 -41.19 3.49
C PRO A 99 11.26 -41.08 4.70
N GLU A 100 11.34 -42.14 5.50
CA GLU A 100 12.14 -42.20 6.74
C GLU A 100 13.59 -41.74 6.54
N LYS A 101 14.22 -42.16 5.43
CA LYS A 101 15.59 -41.76 5.06
C LYS A 101 15.85 -40.25 4.99
N TYR A 102 14.83 -39.44 4.69
CA TYR A 102 14.95 -37.98 4.66
C TYR A 102 14.48 -37.34 5.97
N LEU A 103 13.57 -38.01 6.67
CA LEU A 103 13.04 -37.56 7.95
C LEU A 103 14.08 -37.59 9.06
N GLU A 104 15.03 -38.53 9.02
CA GLU A 104 16.16 -38.59 9.96
C GLU A 104 16.98 -37.30 10.00
N HIS A 105 17.05 -36.59 8.88
CA HIS A 105 17.74 -35.29 8.79
C HIS A 105 16.87 -34.11 9.22
N PHE A 106 15.56 -34.30 9.40
CA PHE A 106 14.64 -33.25 9.84
C PHE A 106 14.72 -33.05 11.35
N THR A 107 15.47 -32.03 11.76
CA THR A 107 15.69 -31.69 13.17
C THR A 107 14.95 -30.42 13.57
N LYS A 108 15.03 -30.04 14.86
CA LYS A 108 14.51 -28.75 15.35
C LYS A 108 15.10 -27.56 14.57
N GLY A 109 16.38 -27.63 14.19
CA GLY A 109 17.03 -26.59 13.40
C GLY A 109 16.42 -26.46 12.00
N THR A 110 16.13 -27.60 11.35
CA THR A 110 15.46 -27.65 10.05
C THR A 110 14.02 -27.12 10.14
N TRP A 111 13.30 -27.43 11.22
CA TRP A 111 11.96 -26.88 11.46
C TRP A 111 11.95 -25.35 11.55
N VAL A 112 12.90 -24.74 12.28
CA VAL A 112 12.99 -23.27 12.36
C VAL A 112 13.25 -22.67 10.99
N LYS A 113 14.18 -23.24 10.20
CA LYS A 113 14.45 -22.79 8.83
C LYS A 113 13.23 -22.91 7.93
N ALA A 114 12.53 -24.05 8.00
CA ALA A 114 11.28 -24.28 7.28
C ALA A 114 10.19 -23.28 7.68
N GLY A 115 10.10 -22.93 8.96
CA GLY A 115 9.19 -21.90 9.45
C GLY A 115 9.48 -20.53 8.86
N PHE A 116 10.74 -20.09 8.86
CA PHE A 116 11.14 -18.85 8.18
C PHE A 116 10.82 -18.87 6.70
N LEU A 117 11.15 -19.97 6.02
CA LEU A 117 10.86 -20.14 4.60
C LEU A 117 9.36 -20.02 4.32
N HIS A 118 8.52 -20.68 5.13
CA HIS A 118 7.07 -20.58 5.03
C HIS A 118 6.59 -19.14 5.20
N THR A 119 7.00 -18.46 6.27
CA THR A 119 6.56 -17.09 6.55
C THR A 119 6.93 -16.11 5.44
N PHE A 120 8.18 -16.14 4.96
CA PHE A 120 8.61 -15.24 3.89
C PHE A 120 7.97 -15.57 2.54
N THR A 121 7.81 -16.86 2.23
CA THR A 121 7.13 -17.28 1.00
C THR A 121 5.66 -16.89 1.04
N PHE A 122 4.99 -17.06 2.19
CA PHE A 122 3.60 -16.66 2.37
C PHE A 122 3.43 -15.14 2.19
N LEU A 123 4.32 -14.34 2.79
CA LEU A 123 4.28 -12.89 2.66
C LEU A 123 4.49 -12.46 1.20
N ALA A 124 5.47 -13.04 0.52
CA ALA A 124 5.73 -12.77 -0.90
C ALA A 124 4.52 -13.15 -1.77
N MET A 125 3.95 -14.34 -1.55
CA MET A 125 2.76 -14.80 -2.27
C MET A 125 1.54 -13.94 -1.97
N SER A 126 1.39 -13.45 -0.74
CA SER A 126 0.29 -12.55 -0.35
C SER A 126 0.36 -11.25 -1.12
N PHE A 127 1.53 -10.61 -1.19
CA PHE A 127 1.70 -9.40 -2.00
C PHE A 127 1.43 -9.63 -3.49
N LEU A 128 1.76 -10.81 -4.01
CA LEU A 128 1.51 -11.16 -5.40
C LEU A 128 0.01 -11.38 -5.66
N LEU A 129 -0.68 -12.10 -4.77
CA LEU A 129 -2.08 -12.51 -4.94
C LEU A 129 -3.11 -11.42 -4.60
N VAL A 130 -2.70 -10.40 -3.85
CA VAL A 130 -3.57 -9.29 -3.42
C VAL A 130 -3.54 -8.12 -4.40
N ASN A 131 -2.46 -8.00 -5.17
CA ASN A 131 -2.29 -6.92 -6.14
C ASN A 131 -2.69 -7.37 -7.55
N PRO A 132 -3.00 -6.39 -8.43
CA PRO A 132 -3.25 -6.68 -9.83
C PRO A 132 -2.07 -7.40 -10.51
N PRO A 133 -2.33 -8.34 -11.44
CA PRO A 133 -3.63 -8.75 -11.98
C PRO A 133 -4.34 -9.87 -11.17
N LEU A 134 -3.78 -10.32 -10.04
CA LEU A 134 -4.29 -11.50 -9.33
C LEU A 134 -5.26 -11.20 -8.19
N GLY A 135 -5.32 -9.95 -7.75
CA GLY A 135 -6.31 -9.45 -6.82
C GLY A 135 -6.47 -7.95 -6.93
N ASP A 136 -7.56 -7.45 -6.38
CA ASP A 136 -7.87 -6.03 -6.40
C ASP A 136 -8.69 -5.67 -5.16
N ILE A 137 -8.00 -5.36 -4.07
CA ILE A 137 -8.62 -5.22 -2.75
C ILE A 137 -8.70 -3.76 -2.29
N VAL A 138 -8.36 -2.80 -3.14
CA VAL A 138 -8.25 -1.39 -2.74
C VAL A 138 -9.03 -0.53 -3.71
N ALA A 139 -10.00 0.24 -3.19
CA ALA A 139 -10.73 1.22 -3.99
C ALA A 139 -9.81 2.31 -4.56
N PRO A 140 -10.19 2.97 -5.67
CA PRO A 140 -9.39 3.98 -6.33
C PRO A 140 -9.10 5.15 -5.39
N GLN A 141 -7.95 5.77 -5.59
CA GLN A 141 -7.46 6.82 -4.71
C GLN A 141 -7.49 8.16 -5.44
N LEU A 142 -7.65 9.26 -4.71
CA LEU A 142 -7.37 10.59 -5.25
C LEU A 142 -5.94 10.60 -5.82
N SER A 143 -5.81 10.84 -7.13
CA SER A 143 -4.53 10.74 -7.83
C SER A 143 -3.52 11.78 -7.32
N ASN A 144 -3.98 13.03 -7.14
CA ASN A 144 -3.12 14.08 -6.61
C ASN A 144 -3.90 15.11 -5.80
N GLU A 145 -4.58 16.03 -6.48
CA GLU A 145 -5.26 17.17 -5.90
C GLU A 145 -6.72 17.19 -6.36
N TRP A 146 -7.56 17.83 -5.57
CA TRP A 146 -8.89 18.24 -5.99
C TRP A 146 -8.94 19.77 -6.01
N SER A 147 -9.80 20.32 -6.86
CA SER A 147 -9.99 21.76 -6.97
C SER A 147 -11.44 22.10 -7.27
N ILE A 148 -11.75 23.39 -7.12
CA ILE A 148 -13.00 23.99 -7.55
C ILE A 148 -12.70 24.87 -8.75
N ALA A 149 -13.58 24.84 -9.75
CA ALA A 149 -13.55 25.79 -10.84
C ALA A 149 -14.88 26.53 -10.98
N THR A 150 -14.82 27.77 -11.44
CA THR A 150 -15.99 28.55 -11.83
C THR A 150 -15.97 28.78 -13.34
N ASP A 151 -17.11 28.57 -13.96
CA ASP A 151 -17.34 28.72 -15.39
C ASP A 151 -18.40 29.81 -15.64
N ASP A 152 -17.97 30.92 -16.25
CA ASP A 152 -18.84 32.04 -16.62
C ASP A 152 -19.36 31.95 -18.08
N GLY A 153 -19.04 30.85 -18.77
CA GLY A 153 -19.36 30.61 -20.18
C GLY A 153 -18.27 31.07 -21.16
N VAL A 154 -17.26 31.81 -20.69
CA VAL A 154 -16.13 32.29 -21.51
C VAL A 154 -14.82 31.71 -20.97
N GLU A 155 -14.54 31.90 -19.68
CA GLU A 155 -13.30 31.50 -19.02
C GLU A 155 -13.57 30.50 -17.89
N LEU A 156 -12.56 29.67 -17.60
CA LEU A 156 -12.56 28.79 -16.45
C LEU A 156 -11.54 29.34 -15.46
N LEU A 157 -12.01 29.67 -14.26
CA LEU A 157 -11.16 30.10 -13.16
C LEU A 157 -11.07 28.98 -12.12
N PHE A 158 -9.85 28.59 -11.77
CA PHE A 158 -9.59 27.49 -10.85
C PHE A 158 -9.09 28.01 -9.50
N ASP A 159 -9.45 27.32 -8.42
CA ASP A 159 -8.64 27.38 -7.20
C ASP A 159 -7.27 26.72 -7.46
N ASP A 160 -6.28 27.09 -6.66
CA ASP A 160 -4.92 26.53 -6.74
C ASP A 160 -4.85 25.02 -6.51
N GLY A 161 -5.96 24.40 -6.07
CA GLY A 161 -6.04 22.98 -5.84
C GLY A 161 -5.38 22.60 -4.51
N THR A 162 -5.82 21.48 -3.95
CA THR A 162 -5.28 21.07 -2.66
C THR A 162 -5.37 19.56 -2.43
N LYS A 163 -4.50 19.09 -1.54
CA LYS A 163 -4.57 17.78 -0.90
C LYS A 163 -5.29 17.83 0.45
N LYS A 164 -5.61 19.03 0.93
CA LYS A 164 -6.29 19.24 2.22
C LYS A 164 -7.80 19.02 2.06
N ASN A 165 -8.49 18.91 3.18
CA ASN A 165 -9.94 18.71 3.18
C ASN A 165 -10.76 20.00 3.03
N THR A 166 -10.12 21.15 2.80
CA THR A 166 -10.79 22.45 2.77
C THR A 166 -10.16 23.38 1.74
N ILE A 167 -11.02 23.98 0.91
CA ILE A 167 -10.72 25.13 0.06
C ILE A 167 -11.50 26.33 0.61
N THR A 168 -10.84 27.48 0.71
CA THR A 168 -11.48 28.75 1.07
C THR A 168 -11.41 29.66 -0.15
N TRP A 169 -12.57 30.05 -0.66
CA TRP A 169 -12.67 30.94 -1.81
C TRP A 169 -13.19 32.31 -1.39
N THR A 170 -12.39 33.35 -1.63
CA THR A 170 -12.80 34.72 -1.36
C THR A 170 -13.55 35.29 -2.55
N VAL A 171 -14.78 35.76 -2.34
CA VAL A 171 -15.65 36.35 -3.36
C VAL A 171 -15.84 37.84 -3.11
N ASP A 172 -16.31 38.53 -4.15
CA ASP A 172 -16.63 39.95 -4.10
C ASP A 172 -17.78 40.26 -3.11
N SER A 173 -18.13 41.54 -2.99
CA SER A 173 -19.14 42.01 -2.06
C SER A 173 -20.54 41.40 -2.28
N ASN A 174 -20.79 40.78 -3.45
CA ASN A 174 -22.07 40.13 -3.75
C ASN A 174 -22.23 38.79 -3.01
N GLY A 175 -21.15 38.25 -2.43
CA GLY A 175 -21.23 37.10 -1.54
C GLY A 175 -21.58 35.79 -2.21
N LYS A 176 -21.26 35.66 -3.50
CA LYS A 176 -21.55 34.46 -4.29
C LYS A 176 -20.37 34.12 -5.16
N LEU A 177 -20.15 32.82 -5.32
CA LEU A 177 -19.22 32.28 -6.30
C LEU A 177 -19.95 32.21 -7.65
N ASN A 178 -19.77 33.24 -8.47
CA ASN A 178 -20.53 33.46 -9.70
C ASN A 178 -20.22 32.41 -10.78
N GLY A 179 -21.23 32.07 -11.57
CA GLY A 179 -21.12 31.12 -12.68
C GLY A 179 -21.45 29.68 -12.27
N GLN A 180 -21.16 28.74 -13.15
CA GLN A 180 -21.29 27.31 -12.85
C GLN A 180 -20.06 26.86 -12.06
N VAL A 181 -20.30 26.29 -10.87
CA VAL A 181 -19.25 25.79 -9.99
C VAL A 181 -19.07 24.30 -10.24
N TRP A 182 -17.82 23.90 -10.44
CA TRP A 182 -17.40 22.54 -10.72
C TRP A 182 -16.43 22.04 -9.65
N LEU A 183 -16.59 20.79 -9.25
CA LEU A 183 -15.62 20.03 -8.47
C LEU A 183 -14.82 19.14 -9.41
N LEU A 184 -13.50 19.20 -9.32
CA LEU A 184 -12.59 18.54 -10.25
C LEU A 184 -11.55 17.75 -9.46
N PHE A 185 -11.34 16.50 -9.83
CA PHE A 185 -10.32 15.63 -9.25
C PHE A 185 -10.02 14.47 -10.20
N GLY A 186 -8.86 13.82 -10.04
CA GLY A 186 -8.56 12.56 -10.72
C GLY A 186 -8.53 11.39 -9.74
N LEU A 187 -8.95 10.22 -10.18
CA LEU A 187 -8.79 8.97 -9.45
C LEU A 187 -7.71 8.10 -10.11
N ALA A 188 -6.73 7.70 -9.31
CA ALA A 188 -5.72 6.72 -9.67
C ALA A 188 -6.17 5.35 -9.15
N ASP A 189 -6.12 4.35 -10.03
CA ASP A 189 -6.35 2.96 -9.67
C ASP A 189 -5.19 2.05 -10.14
N ASN A 190 -5.03 0.91 -9.49
CA ASN A 190 -3.99 -0.07 -9.79
C ASN A 190 -4.31 -0.93 -11.03
N VAL A 191 -5.59 -1.08 -11.42
CA VAL A 191 -6.01 -1.84 -12.60
C VAL A 191 -6.50 -0.90 -13.70
N ASN A 192 -7.66 -0.27 -13.48
CA ASN A 192 -8.39 0.61 -14.39
C ASN A 192 -9.57 1.21 -13.62
N SER A 193 -9.61 2.52 -13.47
CA SER A 193 -10.66 3.23 -12.73
C SER A 193 -12.02 3.28 -13.43
N ASP A 194 -12.11 2.83 -14.69
CA ASP A 194 -13.33 2.80 -15.51
C ASP A 194 -14.52 2.02 -14.90
N GLY A 195 -14.28 1.25 -13.82
CA GLY A 195 -15.30 0.49 -13.09
C GLY A 195 -15.80 1.13 -11.79
N ALA A 196 -15.26 2.27 -11.36
CA ALA A 196 -15.62 2.90 -10.10
C ALA A 196 -16.89 3.75 -10.23
N GLU A 197 -17.88 3.49 -9.37
CA GLU A 197 -19.04 4.34 -9.17
C GLU A 197 -18.68 5.47 -8.20
N VAL A 198 -18.86 6.71 -8.64
CA VAL A 198 -18.56 7.91 -7.86
C VAL A 198 -19.85 8.66 -7.56
N ILE A 199 -20.23 8.66 -6.28
CA ILE A 199 -21.42 9.34 -5.76
C ILE A 199 -20.96 10.58 -5.00
N VAL A 200 -21.36 11.77 -5.45
CA VAL A 200 -20.99 13.02 -4.79
C VAL A 200 -22.20 13.65 -4.13
N THR A 201 -22.14 13.84 -2.81
CA THR A 201 -23.18 14.55 -2.05
C THR A 201 -22.70 15.93 -1.66
N LEU A 202 -23.42 16.97 -2.10
CA LEU A 202 -23.24 18.35 -1.64
C LEU A 202 -24.26 18.67 -0.55
N THR A 203 -23.78 19.11 0.61
CA THR A 203 -24.60 19.59 1.72
C THR A 203 -24.29 21.04 2.04
N ASN A 204 -25.32 21.88 2.07
CA ASN A 204 -25.23 23.27 2.47
C ASN A 204 -26.50 23.71 3.21
N ASN A 205 -26.65 25.02 3.46
CA ASN A 205 -27.82 25.58 4.15
C ASN A 205 -29.16 25.30 3.45
N ASN A 206 -29.14 24.95 2.16
CA ASN A 206 -30.33 24.63 1.37
C ASN A 206 -30.66 23.13 1.38
N GLY A 207 -29.90 22.32 2.13
CA GLY A 207 -30.08 20.88 2.24
C GLY A 207 -28.95 20.07 1.59
N SER A 208 -29.18 18.77 1.44
CA SER A 208 -28.28 17.81 0.82
C SER A 208 -28.80 17.41 -0.56
N ARG A 209 -27.91 17.34 -1.55
CA ARG A 209 -28.20 16.85 -2.90
C ARG A 209 -27.11 15.90 -3.36
N GLU A 210 -27.52 14.82 -4.00
CA GLU A 210 -26.64 13.92 -4.72
C GLU A 210 -26.37 14.47 -6.13
N LEU A 211 -25.15 14.32 -6.59
CA LEU A 211 -24.61 14.85 -7.82
C LEU A 211 -23.82 13.74 -8.53
N SER A 212 -23.96 13.68 -9.85
CA SER A 212 -23.26 12.72 -10.69
C SER A 212 -22.13 13.40 -11.45
N ALA A 213 -21.14 12.60 -11.86
CA ALA A 213 -20.09 13.04 -12.77
C ALA A 213 -20.67 13.51 -14.12
N THR A 214 -20.00 14.48 -14.73
CA THR A 214 -20.32 15.02 -16.05
C THR A 214 -19.15 14.74 -16.99
N ASP A 215 -19.25 13.66 -17.76
CA ASP A 215 -18.16 13.19 -18.62
C ASP A 215 -17.77 14.19 -19.72
N SER A 216 -18.74 14.99 -20.18
CA SER A 216 -18.49 15.95 -21.27
C SER A 216 -17.67 17.16 -20.85
N PHE A 217 -17.49 17.42 -19.54
CA PHE A 217 -16.77 18.61 -19.08
C PHE A 217 -15.37 18.70 -19.70
N TRP A 218 -14.61 17.60 -19.68
CA TRP A 218 -13.22 17.60 -20.16
C TRP A 218 -13.13 17.78 -21.68
N THR A 219 -14.03 17.13 -22.43
CA THR A 219 -14.08 17.25 -23.90
C THR A 219 -14.57 18.61 -24.35
N ASP A 220 -15.59 19.15 -23.69
CA ASP A 220 -16.21 20.43 -24.06
C ASP A 220 -15.30 21.62 -23.74
N ASN A 221 -14.40 21.45 -22.77
CA ASN A 221 -13.52 22.51 -22.28
C ASN A 221 -12.04 22.33 -22.65
N GLU A 222 -11.67 21.38 -23.51
CA GLU A 222 -10.28 21.08 -23.86
C GLU A 222 -9.46 22.34 -24.24
N GLN A 223 -10.01 23.19 -25.11
CA GLN A 223 -9.34 24.44 -25.52
C GLN A 223 -9.29 25.50 -24.41
N ARG A 224 -10.30 25.53 -23.54
CA ARG A 224 -10.37 26.48 -22.41
C ARG A 224 -9.38 26.09 -21.32
N LEU A 225 -9.23 24.79 -21.07
CA LEU A 225 -8.25 24.21 -20.16
C LEU A 225 -6.81 24.53 -20.58
N LEU A 226 -6.49 24.64 -21.86
CA LEU A 226 -5.14 25.03 -22.29
C LEU A 226 -4.79 26.49 -21.95
N ASN A 227 -5.79 27.35 -21.79
CA ASN A 227 -5.61 28.79 -21.57
C ASN A 227 -5.96 29.26 -20.15
N SER A 228 -6.51 28.38 -19.31
CA SER A 228 -6.96 28.76 -17.96
C SER A 228 -5.82 28.85 -16.95
N THR A 229 -6.00 29.74 -15.98
CA THR A 229 -5.10 29.97 -14.85
C THR A 229 -5.87 29.85 -13.52
N THR A 230 -5.13 29.73 -12.42
CA THR A 230 -5.72 29.69 -11.08
C THR A 230 -5.98 31.11 -10.53
N THR A 231 -6.65 31.21 -9.37
CA THR A 231 -6.86 32.46 -8.63
C THR A 231 -5.55 33.20 -8.28
N THR A 232 -4.44 32.47 -8.13
CA THR A 232 -3.11 33.06 -7.93
C THR A 232 -2.28 33.19 -9.21
N ASN A 233 -2.92 33.00 -10.37
CA ASN A 233 -2.33 33.06 -11.70
C ASN A 233 -1.24 31.98 -11.93
N SER A 234 -1.42 30.81 -11.30
CA SER A 234 -0.60 29.61 -11.54
C SER A 234 -1.24 28.72 -12.62
N THR A 235 -0.52 27.69 -13.07
CA THR A 235 -1.08 26.66 -13.96
C THR A 235 -2.14 25.84 -13.24
N ILE A 236 -3.12 25.31 -13.97
CA ILE A 236 -4.19 24.46 -13.43
C ILE A 236 -3.62 23.33 -12.57
N PRO A 237 -4.29 22.96 -11.47
CA PRO A 237 -3.89 21.84 -10.65
C PRO A 237 -3.74 20.56 -11.47
N ASN A 238 -2.72 19.78 -11.17
CA ASN A 238 -2.50 18.52 -11.87
C ASN A 238 -3.39 17.43 -11.29
N PHE A 239 -4.55 17.20 -11.91
CA PHE A 239 -5.51 16.17 -11.49
C PHE A 239 -5.09 14.75 -11.89
N SER A 240 -4.29 14.61 -12.96
CA SER A 240 -3.92 13.34 -13.58
C SER A 240 -2.39 13.22 -13.80
N PRO A 241 -1.58 13.20 -12.73
CA PRO A 241 -0.12 13.07 -12.82
C PRO A 241 0.37 11.81 -13.55
N HIS A 242 -0.43 10.75 -13.62
CA HIS A 242 -0.08 9.52 -14.33
C HIS A 242 -0.66 9.44 -15.74
N GLY A 243 -1.18 10.56 -16.26
CA GLY A 243 -1.78 10.65 -17.60
C GLY A 243 -3.02 9.76 -17.72
N ASP A 244 -3.07 8.96 -18.79
CA ASP A 244 -4.23 8.11 -19.14
C ASP A 244 -4.54 6.99 -18.13
N LYS A 245 -3.69 6.81 -17.10
CA LYS A 245 -3.96 5.88 -15.99
C LYS A 245 -4.85 6.48 -14.91
N ASP A 246 -4.93 7.80 -14.86
CA ASP A 246 -5.79 8.50 -13.92
C ASP A 246 -7.08 8.89 -14.63
N GLN A 247 -8.22 8.57 -14.03
CA GLN A 247 -9.52 8.94 -14.58
C GLN A 247 -9.95 10.30 -14.02
N PRO A 248 -10.18 11.30 -14.88
CA PRO A 248 -10.55 12.63 -14.43
C PRO A 248 -12.08 12.74 -14.22
N PHE A 249 -12.49 13.28 -13.09
CA PHE A 249 -13.89 13.49 -12.71
C PHE A 249 -14.20 14.98 -12.61
N ALA A 250 -15.33 15.37 -13.19
CA ALA A 250 -15.88 16.71 -13.09
C ALA A 250 -17.34 16.62 -12.61
N ILE A 251 -17.65 17.28 -11.50
CA ILE A 251 -18.99 17.26 -10.89
C ILE A 251 -19.52 18.67 -10.84
N LYS A 252 -20.70 18.86 -11.41
CA LYS A 252 -21.38 20.16 -11.39
C LYS A 252 -21.99 20.40 -10.01
N LEU A 253 -21.36 21.26 -9.23
CA LEU A 253 -21.83 21.60 -7.88
C LEU A 253 -23.07 22.48 -7.92
N GLY A 254 -23.26 23.33 -8.93
CA GLY A 254 -24.42 24.21 -9.09
C GLY A 254 -24.05 25.58 -9.65
N ALA A 255 -24.99 26.51 -9.67
CA ALA A 255 -24.77 27.89 -10.11
C ALA A 255 -24.79 28.85 -8.92
N ASP A 256 -23.95 29.89 -8.99
CA ASP A 256 -23.96 31.04 -8.07
C ASP A 256 -24.01 30.65 -6.58
N LEU A 257 -23.07 29.79 -6.15
CA LEU A 257 -23.07 29.25 -4.80
C LEU A 257 -22.92 30.38 -3.77
N PRO A 258 -23.82 30.47 -2.76
CA PRO A 258 -23.79 31.55 -1.79
C PRO A 258 -22.64 31.42 -0.79
N GLU A 259 -22.31 32.52 -0.12
CA GLU A 259 -21.40 32.53 1.02
C GLU A 259 -21.77 31.49 2.08
N GLY A 260 -20.76 30.96 2.75
CA GLY A 260 -20.91 29.96 3.79
C GLY A 260 -20.16 28.66 3.48
N LYS A 261 -20.43 27.66 4.32
CA LYS A 261 -19.78 26.36 4.26
C LYS A 261 -20.60 25.39 3.41
N HIS A 262 -19.96 24.79 2.43
CA HIS A 262 -20.48 23.72 1.59
C HIS A 262 -19.65 22.46 1.85
N SER A 263 -20.28 21.42 2.36
CA SER A 263 -19.62 20.13 2.61
C SER A 263 -19.89 19.18 1.45
N ILE A 264 -18.81 18.62 0.91
CA ILE A 264 -18.80 17.73 -0.24
C ILE A 264 -18.36 16.36 0.28
N SER A 265 -19.20 15.34 0.15
CA SER A 265 -18.83 13.95 0.43
C SER A 265 -18.73 13.22 -0.90
N VAL A 266 -17.58 12.64 -1.18
CA VAL A 266 -17.33 11.83 -2.38
C VAL A 266 -17.20 10.39 -1.92
N GLU A 267 -18.18 9.57 -2.27
CA GLU A 267 -18.17 8.13 -2.06
C GLU A 267 -17.78 7.45 -3.36
N ILE A 268 -16.79 6.56 -3.27
CA ILE A 268 -16.26 5.79 -4.38
C ILE A 268 -16.51 4.33 -4.05
N ILE A 269 -17.17 3.62 -4.96
CA ILE A 269 -17.52 2.23 -4.84
C ILE A 269 -16.98 1.51 -6.06
N GLU A 270 -16.17 0.48 -5.86
CA GLU A 270 -15.60 -0.30 -6.96
C GLU A 270 -15.73 -1.79 -6.69
N GLN A 271 -16.08 -2.54 -7.74
CA GLN A 271 -16.07 -4.00 -7.68
C GLN A 271 -14.64 -4.52 -7.81
N GLY A 272 -14.01 -4.77 -6.67
CA GLY A 272 -12.71 -5.44 -6.61
C GLY A 272 -12.81 -6.96 -6.66
N ASP A 273 -11.70 -7.61 -6.34
CA ASP A 273 -11.57 -9.06 -6.19
C ASP A 273 -10.86 -9.41 -4.86
N PRO A 274 -11.59 -9.91 -3.84
CA PRO A 274 -12.94 -10.48 -3.91
C PRO A 274 -14.05 -9.55 -3.38
N TRP A 275 -13.71 -8.38 -2.84
CA TRP A 275 -14.65 -7.51 -2.14
C TRP A 275 -15.09 -6.33 -2.99
N VAL A 276 -16.24 -5.76 -2.63
CA VAL A 276 -16.61 -4.41 -3.07
C VAL A 276 -15.82 -3.44 -2.19
N ASN A 277 -14.97 -2.65 -2.82
CA ASN A 277 -14.11 -1.72 -2.12
C ASN A 277 -14.82 -0.38 -1.99
N HIS A 278 -14.80 0.21 -0.80
CA HIS A 278 -15.42 1.51 -0.53
C HIS A 278 -14.36 2.53 -0.11
N ARG A 279 -14.53 3.77 -0.56
CA ARG A 279 -13.73 4.90 -0.09
C ARG A 279 -14.56 6.17 0.00
N THR A 280 -14.35 6.94 1.06
CA THR A 280 -15.05 8.21 1.24
C THR A 280 -14.06 9.35 1.48
N TYR A 281 -14.22 10.43 0.71
CA TYR A 281 -13.55 11.71 0.93
C TYR A 281 -14.55 12.75 1.42
N ASN A 282 -14.18 13.52 2.45
CA ASN A 282 -14.98 14.60 2.97
C ASN A 282 -14.23 15.92 2.80
N TRP A 283 -14.72 16.75 1.89
CA TRP A 283 -14.15 18.04 1.53
C TRP A 283 -15.08 19.19 1.92
N ASN A 284 -14.52 20.38 2.11
CA ASN A 284 -15.26 21.58 2.44
C ASN A 284 -14.85 22.72 1.51
N LEU A 285 -15.84 23.34 0.87
CA LEU A 285 -15.69 24.62 0.21
C LEU A 285 -16.26 25.70 1.12
N ILE A 286 -15.41 26.64 1.54
CA ILE A 286 -15.81 27.78 2.38
C ILE A 286 -15.76 29.03 1.52
N ILE A 287 -16.92 29.62 1.24
CA ILE A 287 -17.03 30.85 0.46
C ILE A 287 -17.11 32.02 1.45
N VAL A 288 -16.16 32.95 1.37
CA VAL A 288 -16.05 34.12 2.25
C VAL A 288 -16.05 35.41 1.46
N LYS A 289 -16.69 36.47 1.98
CA LYS A 289 -16.62 37.80 1.38
C LYS A 289 -15.28 38.47 1.66
N GLU A 290 -14.79 39.22 0.68
CA GLU A 290 -13.69 40.15 0.90
C GLU A 290 -14.11 41.24 1.90
N ILE A 291 -13.35 41.37 3.00
CA ILE A 291 -13.59 42.43 3.99
C ILE A 291 -12.87 43.67 3.49
N VAL A 292 -13.62 44.62 2.92
CA VAL A 292 -13.10 45.96 2.64
C VAL A 292 -12.82 46.63 3.98
N GLN A 293 -11.54 46.74 4.36
CA GLN A 293 -11.14 47.58 5.48
C GLN A 293 -11.32 49.04 5.07
N VAL A 294 -12.30 49.71 5.68
CA VAL A 294 -12.54 51.16 5.56
C VAL A 294 -11.58 51.91 6.47
#